data_AF-A0A0L0GX51-F1
#
_entry.id   AF-A0A0L0GX51-F1
#
_cell.length_a   1.000
_cell.length_b   1.000
_cell.length_c   1.000
_cell.angle_alpha   90.00
_cell.angle_beta   90.00
_cell.angle_gamma   90.00
#
_symmetry.space_group_name_H-M   'P 1'
#
loop_
_entity.id
_entity.type
_entity.pdbx_description
1 polymer ?
#
loop_
_entity_poly.entity_id
_entity_poly.type
_entity_poly.pdbx_seq_one_letter_code
_entity_poly.pdbx_strand_id
1 'polypeptide(L)' 'MGFKHELSQAIQVTVSGETGHVKGRAEYTTMNNQYYIHYLAADGRGADGWFGEDELSPAKEDGLVKE' A
#
# COMPACT_ATOMS: atom_id res chain seq x y z
N MET A 1 14.39 -13.26 2.13
CA MET A 1 13.00 -12.78 2.23
C MET A 1 12.82 -11.66 1.22
N GLY A 2 11.69 -11.62 0.50
CA GLY A 2 11.42 -10.59 -0.50
C GLY A 2 10.25 -9.71 -0.06
N PHE A 3 10.13 -8.53 -0.65
CA PHE A 3 8.98 -7.67 -0.46
C PHE A 3 7.78 -8.24 -1.23
N LYS A 4 6.62 -8.37 -0.56
CA LYS A 4 5.36 -8.76 -1.20
C LYS A 4 4.79 -7.66 -2.11
N HIS A 5 5.06 -6.39 -1.79
CA HIS A 5 4.60 -5.26 -2.58
C HIS A 5 5.78 -4.52 -3.24
N GLU A 6 5.57 -4.11 -4.49
CA GLU A 6 6.56 -3.36 -5.25
C GLU A 6 6.44 -1.85 -5.05
N LEU A 7 7.53 -1.12 -5.26
CA LEU A 7 7.50 0.34 -5.29
C LEU A 7 6.62 0.80 -6.46
N SER A 8 5.85 1.87 -6.24
CA SER A 8 4.85 2.41 -7.16
C SER A 8 3.65 1.49 -7.42
N GLN A 9 3.55 0.34 -6.76
CA GLN A 9 2.39 -0.53 -6.86
C GLN A 9 1.18 0.13 -6.19
N ALA A 10 0.01 0.03 -6.82
CA ALA A 10 -1.26 0.40 -6.23
C ALA A 10 -1.65 -0.60 -5.13
N ILE A 11 -1.90 -0.08 -3.93
CA ILE A 11 -2.29 -0.86 -2.76
C ILE A 11 -3.55 -0.30 -2.13
N GLN A 12 -4.18 -1.10 -1.29
CA GLN A 12 -5.29 -0.70 -0.45
C GLN A 12 -4.97 -1.02 1.01
N VAL A 13 -5.21 -0.07 1.89
CA VAL A 13 -5.16 -0.26 3.34
C VAL A 13 -6.35 -1.11 3.74
N THR A 14 -6.10 -2.33 4.22
CA THR A 14 -7.15 -3.33 4.47
C THR A 14 -8.13 -2.89 5.56
N VAL A 15 -7.67 -2.12 6.55
CA VAL A 15 -8.51 -1.67 7.68
C VAL A 15 -9.50 -0.57 7.30
N SER A 16 -9.11 0.36 6.44
CA SER A 16 -9.93 1.53 6.09
C SER A 16 -10.54 1.46 4.69
N GLY A 17 -10.03 0.60 3.81
CA GLY A 17 -10.37 0.58 2.38
C GLY A 17 -9.74 1.72 1.57
N GLU A 18 -8.85 2.50 2.17
CA GLU A 18 -8.17 3.63 1.52
C GLU A 18 -7.18 3.11 0.48
N THR A 19 -7.24 3.66 -0.73
CA THR A 19 -6.34 3.27 -1.82
C THR A 19 -5.19 4.26 -1.96
N GLY A 20 -4.03 3.72 -2.32
CA GLY A 20 -2.80 4.49 -2.41
C GLY A 20 -1.74 3.76 -3.22
N HIS A 21 -0.51 4.27 -3.14
CA HIS A 21 0.64 3.70 -3.83
C HIS A 21 1.82 3.58 -2.88
N VAL A 22 2.61 2.51 -3.04
CA VAL A 22 3.84 2.30 -2.28
C VAL A 22 4.91 3.29 -2.74
N LYS A 23 5.32 4.22 -1.88
CA LYS A 23 6.43 5.14 -2.12
C LYS A 23 7.77 4.62 -1.59
N GLY A 24 7.74 3.75 -0.58
CA GLY A 24 8.93 3.22 0.06
C GLY A 24 8.71 1.85 0.66
N ARG A 25 9.79 1.13 0.90
CA ARG A 25 9.80 -0.16 1.56
C ARG A 25 11.02 -0.28 2.46
N ALA A 26 10.83 -0.82 3.64
CA ALA A 26 11.87 -1.02 4.63
C ALA A 26 11.77 -2.43 5.21
N GLU A 27 12.92 -3.08 5.35
CA GLU A 27 13.05 -4.36 6.03
C GLU A 27 13.48 -4.10 7.47
N TYR A 28 12.90 -4.85 8.41
CA TYR A 28 13.20 -4.76 9.83
C TYR A 28 13.67 -6.11 10.35
N THR A 29 14.56 -6.10 11.35
CA THR A 29 15.13 -7.33 11.91
C THR A 29 14.18 -8.09 12.83
N THR A 30 13.22 -7.39 13.45
CA THR A 30 12.30 -7.92 14.47
C THR A 30 10.83 -7.82 14.07
N MET A 31 10.54 -7.25 12.90
CA MET A 31 9.17 -6.99 12.42
C MET A 31 9.04 -7.40 10.96
N ASN A 32 7.79 -7.52 10.52
CA ASN A 32 7.45 -7.76 9.12
C ASN A 32 7.90 -6.57 8.25
N ASN A 33 8.03 -6.82 6.95
CA ASN A 33 8.33 -5.75 5.99
C ASN A 33 7.32 -4.62 6.13
N GLN A 34 7.84 -3.40 6.10
CA GLN A 34 7.05 -2.19 6.27
C GLN A 34 7.06 -1.42 4.96
N TYR A 35 5.91 -0.85 4.61
CA TYR A 35 5.70 -0.16 3.35
C TYR A 35 5.23 1.25 3.66
N TYR A 36 5.91 2.21 3.06
CA TYR A 36 5.53 3.60 3.12
C TYR A 36 4.60 3.89 1.96
N ILE A 37 3.34 4.17 2.26
CA ILE A 37 2.31 4.37 1.25
C ILE A 37 1.83 5.82 1.27
N HIS A 38 1.42 6.30 0.10
CA HIS A 38 0.69 7.55 -0.03
C HIS A 38 -0.71 7.24 -0.52
N TYR A 39 -1.70 7.56 0.30
CA TYR A 39 -3.09 7.17 0.13
C TYR A 39 -4.01 8.38 0.28
N LEU A 40 -5.20 8.28 -0.32
CA LEU A 40 -6.23 9.29 -0.14
C LEU A 40 -7.00 8.97 1.13
N ALA A 41 -6.85 9.81 2.15
CA ALA A 41 -7.60 9.67 3.38
C ALA A 41 -9.09 9.96 3.15
N ALA A 42 -9.96 9.43 4.01
CA ALA A 42 -11.41 9.64 3.94
C ALA A 42 -11.84 11.13 3.96
N ASP A 43 -10.99 12.01 4.50
CA ASP A 43 -11.16 13.47 4.53
C ASP A 43 -10.82 14.16 3.18
N GLY A 44 -10.39 13.39 2.17
CA GLY A 44 -10.03 13.90 0.84
C GLY A 44 -8.61 14.48 0.76
N ARG A 45 -7.79 14.31 1.81
CA ARG A 45 -6.40 14.73 1.84
C ARG A 45 -5.46 13.57 1.48
N GLY A 46 -4.40 13.88 0.74
CA GLY A 46 -3.29 12.94 0.55
C GLY A 46 -2.55 12.77 1.88
N ALA A 47 -2.55 11.55 2.41
CA ALA A 47 -1.84 11.18 3.61
C ALA A 47 -0.70 10.21 3.26
N ASP A 48 0.31 10.17 4.12
CA ASP A 48 1.40 9.22 4.02
C ASP A 48 1.68 8.58 5.37
N GLY A 49 2.08 7.30 5.34
CA GLY A 49 2.28 6.52 6.55
C GLY A 49 2.99 5.20 6.29
N TRP A 50 3.56 4.64 7.35
CA TRP A 50 4.15 3.31 7.35
C TRP A 50 3.13 2.28 7.80
N PHE A 51 2.99 1.22 7.01
CA PHE A 51 2.07 0.13 7.27
C PHE A 51 2.81 -1.20 7.18
N GLY A 52 2.40 -2.15 8.00
CA GLY A 52 2.92 -3.50 7.94
C GLY A 52 2.46 -4.23 6.69
N GLU A 53 3.21 -5.25 6.29
CA GLU A 53 2.85 -6.15 5.19
C GLU A 53 1.46 -6.80 5.33
N ASP A 54 0.99 -6.99 6.57
CA ASP A 54 -0.31 -7.60 6.87
C ASP A 54 -1.48 -6.61 6.76
N GLU A 55 -1.20 -5.31 6.80
CA GLU A 55 -2.21 -4.25 6.79
C GLU A 55 -2.52 -3.76 5.36
N LEU A 56 -1.77 -4.27 4.37
CA LEU A 56 -1.86 -3.87 2.99
C LEU A 56 -2.32 -5.03 2.12
N SER A 57 -3.20 -4.72 1.19
CA SER A 57 -3.61 -5.62 0.12
C SER A 57 -3.29 -4.99 -1.24
N PRO A 58 -2.98 -5.77 -2.28
CA PRO A 58 -2.92 -5.23 -3.63
C PRO A 58 -4.27 -4.57 -3.92
N ALA A 59 -4.24 -3.32 -4.42
CA ALA A 59 -5.47 -2.70 -4.87
C ALA A 59 -6.05 -3.60 -5.96
N LYS A 60 -7.36 -3.85 -5.93
CA LYS A 60 -8.01 -4.48 -7.09
C LYS A 60 -7.69 -3.59 -8.30
N GLU A 61 -6.89 -4.13 -9.21
CA GLU A 61 -6.77 -3.60 -10.56
C GLU A 61 -8.19 -3.72 -11.13
N ASP A 62 -8.95 -2.64 -11.06
CA ASP A 62 -10.23 -2.53 -11.75
C ASP A 62 -9.88 -2.69 -13.23
N GLY A 63 -10.18 -3.89 -13.74
CA GLY A 63 -9.73 -4.33 -15.04
C GLY A 63 -10.09 -3.28 -16.07
N LEU A 64 -9.05 -2.63 -16.61
CA LEU A 64 -9.14 -1.90 -17.86
C LEU A 64 -9.58 -2.94 -18.90
N VAL A 65 -10.90 -3.03 -19.11
CA VAL A 65 -11.46 -3.50 -20.37
C VAL A 65 -10.89 -2.56 -21.42
N LYS A 66 -9.82 -3.01 -22.08
CA LYS A 66 -9.40 -2.41 -23.34
C LYS A 66 -10.48 -2.80 -24.35
N GLU A 67 -11.41 -1.88 -24.57
CA GLU A 67 -12.31 -1.89 -25.74
C GLU A 67 -11.50 -1.86 -27.04
#